data_AF-A0A0Q9PB32-F1
#
_entry.id   AF-A0A0Q9PB32-F1
#
_cell.length_a   1.000
_cell.length_b   1.000
_cell.length_c   1.000
_cell.angle_alpha   90.00
_cell.angle_beta   90.00
_cell.angle_gamma   90.00
#
_symmetry.space_group_name_H-M   'P 1'
#
loop_
_entity.id
_entity.type
_entity.pdbx_description
1 polymer ?
#
loop_
_entity_poly.entity_id
_entity_poly.type
_entity_poly.pdbx_seq_one_letter_code
_entity_poly.pdbx_strand_id
1 'polypeptide(L)' 'MESESCVVYIPWVKPEFTYQVTLLFTDCEVGTFSGRELQEGACVLLLPIYGQEIIELTKC' A
#
# COMPACT_ATOMS: atom_id res chain seq x y z
N MET A 1 -0.92 -16.32 15.31
CA MET A 1 -1.71 -16.18 14.08
C MET A 1 -0.70 -15.99 12.96
N GLU A 2 -0.63 -16.90 12.01
CA GLU A 2 0.37 -16.82 10.93
C GLU A 2 0.00 -15.64 10.00
N SER A 3 1.02 -14.89 9.58
CA SER A 3 0.87 -13.76 8.66
C SER A 3 1.88 -13.92 7.53
N GLU A 4 1.51 -13.45 6.35
CA GLU A 4 2.32 -13.52 5.14
C GLU A 4 2.52 -12.11 4.58
N SER A 5 3.71 -11.84 4.05
CA SER A 5 4.01 -10.59 3.38
C SER A 5 3.68 -10.67 1.91
N CYS A 6 3.04 -9.64 1.38
CA CYS A 6 2.72 -9.52 -0.04
C CYS A 6 3.10 -8.15 -0.57
N VAL A 7 3.77 -8.12 -1.72
CA VAL A 7 4.07 -6.87 -2.44
C VAL A 7 2.86 -6.47 -3.26
N VAL A 8 2.42 -5.22 -3.11
CA VAL A 8 1.31 -4.65 -3.88
C VAL A 8 1.86 -3.68 -4.91
N TYR A 9 1.69 -4.03 -6.18
CA TYR A 9 2.02 -3.17 -7.31
C TYR A 9 0.81 -2.33 -7.70
N ILE A 10 0.98 -1.01 -7.80
CA ILE A 10 -0.11 -0.08 -8.12
C ILE A 10 0.19 0.63 -9.45
N PRO A 11 -0.04 -0.02 -10.61
CA PRO A 11 0.44 0.48 -11.91
C PRO A 11 -0.24 1.76 -12.40
N TRP A 12 -1.43 2.10 -11.90
CA TRP A 12 -2.26 3.19 -12.44
C TRP A 12 -1.99 4.58 -11.83
N VAL A 13 -1.16 4.68 -10.79
CA VAL A 13 -0.80 5.97 -10.19
C VAL A 13 0.08 6.80 -11.13
N LYS A 14 0.04 8.13 -11.00
CA LYS A 14 0.96 9.01 -11.73
C LYS A 14 2.35 8.97 -11.07
N PRO A 15 3.42 8.62 -11.81
CA PRO A 15 4.74 8.37 -11.22
C PRO A 15 5.38 9.58 -10.55
N GLU A 16 5.04 10.79 -11.00
CA GLU A 16 5.54 12.07 -10.51
C GLU A 16 4.80 12.61 -9.27
N PHE A 17 3.69 11.98 -8.87
CA PHE A 17 2.95 12.39 -7.68
C PHE A 17 3.37 11.58 -6.45
N THR A 18 3.10 12.17 -5.29
CA THR A 18 3.33 11.56 -3.99
C THR A 18 1.99 11.18 -3.38
N TYR A 19 1.94 10.02 -2.71
CA TYR A 19 0.72 9.47 -2.13
C TYR A 19 0.99 9.02 -0.69
N GLN A 20 0.12 9.42 0.22
CA GLN A 20 -0.02 8.76 1.52
C GLN A 20 -0.82 7.47 1.33
N VAL A 21 -0.28 6.37 1.86
CA VAL A 21 -0.90 5.04 1.84
C VAL A 21 -1.48 4.74 3.22
N THR A 22 -2.78 4.44 3.26
CA THR A 22 -3.48 4.09 4.51
C THR A 22 -4.23 2.77 4.35
N LEU A 23 -4.18 1.93 5.37
CA LEU A 23 -4.93 0.68 5.47
C LEU A 23 -6.21 0.94 6.28
N LEU A 24 -7.38 0.77 5.67
CA LEU A 24 -8.64 1.27 6.23
C LEU A 24 -9.27 0.34 7.28
N PHE A 25 -9.06 -0.97 7.22
CA PHE A 25 -9.59 -1.88 8.25
C PHE A 25 -8.79 -1.79 9.55
N THR A 26 -7.51 -1.44 9.45
CA THR A 26 -6.59 -1.32 10.58
C THR A 26 -6.33 0.12 11.02
N ASP A 27 -6.82 1.12 10.27
CA ASP A 27 -6.56 2.55 10.46
C ASP A 27 -5.04 2.84 10.59
N CYS A 28 -4.27 2.20 9.71
CA CYS A 28 -2.81 2.19 9.77
C CYS A 28 -2.23 3.01 8.60
N GLU A 29 -1.51 4.08 8.93
CA GLU A 29 -0.70 4.81 7.96
C GLU A 29 0.58 4.02 7.65
N VAL A 30 0.71 3.53 6.42
CA VAL A 30 1.89 2.79 5.98
C VAL A 30 3.04 3.75 5.70
N GLY A 31 2.72 4.90 5.12
CA GLY A 31 3.70 5.95 4.81
C GLY A 31 3.41 6.65 3.49
N THR A 32 4.34 7.51 3.12
CA THR A 32 4.28 8.32 1.90
C THR A 32 5.22 7.75 0.84
N PHE A 33 4.73 7.58 -0.39
CA PHE A 33 5.48 7.02 -1.52
C PHE A 33 5.27 7.86 -2.77
N SER A 34 6.29 7.94 -3.63
CA SER A 34 6.12 8.39 -5.01
C SER A 34 5.30 7.36 -5.80
N GLY A 35 4.62 7.83 -6.85
CA GLY A 35 3.91 6.93 -7.75
C GLY A 35 4.83 5.92 -8.41
N ARG A 36 6.09 6.29 -8.71
CA ARG A 36 7.08 5.35 -9.25
C ARG A 36 7.39 4.22 -8.26
N GLU A 37 7.62 4.54 -6.98
CA GLU A 37 7.84 3.52 -5.95
C GLU A 37 6.65 2.57 -5.81
N LEU A 38 5.42 3.08 -5.87
CA LEU A 38 4.21 2.24 -5.83
C LEU A 38 4.06 1.35 -7.08
N GLN A 39 4.47 1.83 -8.25
CA GLN A 39 4.50 1.01 -9.48
C GLN A 39 5.57 -0.09 -9.40
N GLU A 40 6.68 0.16 -8.69
CA GLU A 40 7.81 -0.76 -8.54
C GLU A 40 7.68 -1.72 -7.34
N GLY A 41 6.61 -1.60 -6.55
CA GLY A 41 6.28 -2.53 -5.46
C GLY A 41 6.83 -2.12 -4.08
N ALA A 42 6.99 -0.83 -3.82
CA ALA A 42 7.40 -0.35 -2.50
C ALA A 42 6.36 -0.57 -1.39
N CYS A 43 5.08 -0.76 -1.74
CA CYS A 43 4.02 -1.06 -0.80
C CYS A 43 4.00 -2.55 -0.46
N VAL A 44 4.39 -2.90 0.78
CA VAL A 44 4.35 -4.27 1.29
C VAL A 44 3.31 -4.36 2.39
N LEU A 45 2.38 -5.30 2.25
CA LEU A 45 1.39 -5.59 3.28
C LEU A 45 1.80 -6.82 4.07
N LEU A 46 1.53 -6.81 5.37
CA LEU A 46 1.61 -7.99 6.23
C LEU A 46 0.18 -8.33 6.67
N LEU A 47 -0.38 -9.41 6.14
CA LEU A 47 -1.75 -9.82 6.43
C LEU A 47 -1.78 -11.22 7.02
N PRO A 48 -2.76 -11.54 7.88
CA PRO A 48 -3.05 -12.93 8.25
C PRO A 48 -3.33 -13.78 7.00
N ILE A 49 -3.16 -15.09 7.09
CA ILE A 49 -3.59 -16.00 6.01
C ILE A 49 -5.10 -15.81 5.76
N TYR A 50 -5.48 -15.54 4.50
CA TYR A 50 -6.83 -15.13 4.07
C TYR A 50 -7.30 -13.77 4.62
N GLY A 51 -6.40 -13.00 5.22
CA GLY A 51 -6.63 -11.63 5.63
C GLY A 51 -6.93 -10.74 4.43
N GLN A 52 -7.67 -9.67 4.70
CA GLN A 52 -8.10 -8.70 3.71
C GLN A 52 -7.78 -7.30 4.22
N GLU A 53 -7.59 -6.38 3.29
CA GLU A 53 -7.38 -4.97 3.60
C GLU A 53 -7.87 -4.12 2.42
N ILE A 54 -8.32 -2.90 2.72
CA ILE A 54 -8.58 -1.86 1.73
C ILE A 54 -7.47 -0.82 1.87
N ILE A 55 -6.79 -0.54 0.76
CA ILE A 55 -5.75 0.48 0.68
C ILE A 55 -6.35 1.77 0.12
N GLU A 56 -6.19 2.87 0.84
CA GLU A 56 -6.44 4.21 0.35
C GLU A 56 -5.14 4.86 -0.11
N LEU A 57 -5.20 5.57 -1.24
CA LEU A 57 -4.14 6.43 -1.74
C LEU A 57 -4.62 7.87 -1.77
N THR A 58 -4.09 8.69 -0.88
CA THR A 58 -4.37 10.13 -0.86
C THR A 58 -3.20 10.87 -1.47
N LYS A 59 -3.46 11.62 -2.55
CA LYS A 59 -2.43 12.45 -3.20
C LYS A 59 -2.03 13.59 -2.26
N CYS A 60 -0.72 13.74 -2.05
CA CYS A 60 -0.10 14.83 -1.27
C CYS A 60 0.42 15.95 -2.19
#